data_AF-A0A2V4N6A9-F1
#
_entry.id   AF-A0A2V4N6A9-F1
#
_cell.length_a   1.000
_cell.length_b   1.000
_cell.length_c   1.000
_cell.angle_alpha   90.00
_cell.angle_beta   90.00
_cell.angle_gamma   90.00
#
_symmetry.space_group_name_H-M   'P 1'
#
loop_
_entity.id
_entity.type
_entity.pdbx_description
1 polymer ?
#
loop_
_entity_poly.entity_id
_entity_poly.type
_entity_poly.pdbx_seq_one_letter_code
_entity_poly.pdbx_strand_id
1 'polypeptide(L)' 'AAPLPGTLPHPVPVTTTAPAGAPDSATGRTRTAVQDIARALPLTVTDPNGQTATEAYDALGRLIAVWPAGRTTAQNASQ' A
#
# COMPACT_ATOMS: atom_id res chain seq x y z
N ALA A 1 30.57 -0.75 1.57
CA ALA A 1 29.93 -1.86 0.85
C ALA A 1 28.98 -1.27 -0.18
N ALA A 2 29.25 -1.49 -1.46
CA ALA A 2 28.41 -0.98 -2.57
C ALA A 2 27.20 -1.92 -2.78
N PRO A 3 26.01 -1.41 -3.14
CA PRO A 3 24.88 -2.27 -3.45
C PRO A 3 25.09 -2.97 -4.80
N LEU A 4 24.71 -4.24 -4.86
CA LEU A 4 24.82 -5.14 -6.02
C LEU A 4 23.86 -4.71 -7.15
N PRO A 5 24.20 -4.94 -8.44
CA PRO A 5 23.30 -4.67 -9.55
C PRO A 5 22.21 -5.75 -9.61
N GLY A 6 20.99 -5.38 -9.19
CA GLY A 6 19.84 -6.30 -9.11
C GLY A 6 18.85 -5.97 -8.00
N THR A 7 18.87 -4.73 -7.49
CA THR A 7 18.09 -4.33 -6.31
C THR A 7 16.59 -4.44 -6.59
N LEU A 8 15.98 -5.37 -5.86
CA LEU A 8 14.55 -5.61 -5.67
C LEU A 8 13.75 -4.29 -5.64
N PRO A 9 12.50 -4.25 -6.12
CA PRO A 9 11.67 -3.04 -6.05
C PRO A 9 11.58 -2.64 -4.58
N HIS A 10 12.31 -1.57 -4.20
CA HIS A 10 12.36 -1.13 -2.81
C HIS A 10 10.98 -0.57 -2.46
N PRO A 11 10.19 -1.26 -1.62
CA PRO A 11 8.89 -0.75 -1.24
C PRO A 11 9.13 0.47 -0.36
N VAL A 12 8.59 1.63 -0.74
CA VAL A 12 8.73 2.86 0.04
C VAL A 12 7.43 3.17 0.77
N PRO A 13 7.47 3.52 2.07
CA PRO A 13 6.31 4.06 2.74
C PRO A 13 6.00 5.46 2.21
N VAL A 14 4.78 5.66 1.73
CA VAL A 14 4.21 6.92 1.29
C VAL A 14 3.07 7.26 2.25
N THR A 15 3.15 8.43 2.88
CA THR A 15 2.07 8.94 3.71
C THR A 15 1.25 9.91 2.90
N THR A 16 -0.03 9.60 2.68
CA THR A 16 -0.98 10.47 2.01
C THR A 16 -1.94 11.04 3.04
N THR A 17 -1.96 12.36 3.17
CA THR A 17 -2.96 13.11 3.93
C THR A 17 -4.19 13.37 3.06
N ALA A 18 -5.34 13.57 3.71
CA ALA A 18 -6.56 13.98 3.02
C ALA A 18 -6.31 15.21 2.11
N PRO A 19 -6.90 15.25 0.90
CA PRO A 19 -6.73 16.37 -0.02
C PRO A 19 -7.25 17.66 0.62
N ALA A 20 -6.49 18.74 0.52
CA ALA A 20 -6.84 20.03 1.07
C ALA A 20 -8.20 20.51 0.51
N GLY A 21 -9.22 20.56 1.38
CA GLY A 21 -10.58 20.99 1.00
C GLY A 21 -11.64 19.89 1.13
N ALA A 22 -11.27 18.63 1.38
CA ALA A 22 -12.25 17.63 1.81
C ALA A 22 -12.88 18.06 3.15
N PRO A 23 -14.20 17.87 3.38
CA PRO A 23 -14.84 18.21 4.65
C PRO A 23 -14.16 17.51 5.85
N ASP A 24 -13.55 16.36 5.60
CA ASP A 24 -12.86 15.54 6.59
C ASP A 24 -11.36 15.85 6.70
N SER A 25 -10.85 16.86 6.00
CA SER A 25 -9.43 17.26 6.06
C SER A 25 -9.02 17.64 7.48
N ALA A 26 -9.96 18.22 8.24
CA ALA A 26 -9.76 18.59 9.64
C ALA A 26 -9.63 17.38 10.58
N THR A 27 -10.11 16.19 10.18
CA THR A 27 -10.05 14.98 11.01
C THR A 27 -8.68 14.29 10.97
N GLY A 28 -7.74 14.79 10.15
CA GLY A 28 -6.36 14.30 10.17
C GLY A 28 -6.21 12.84 9.74
N ARG A 29 -7.05 12.35 8.81
CA ARG A 29 -6.89 11.00 8.26
C ARG A 29 -5.57 10.92 7.48
N THR A 30 -4.54 10.43 8.15
CA THR A 30 -3.28 10.02 7.54
C THR A 30 -3.38 8.57 7.13
N ARG A 31 -3.13 8.29 5.86
CA ARG A 31 -3.02 6.93 5.35
C ARG A 31 -1.57 6.67 4.98
N THR A 32 -1.01 5.55 5.43
CA THR A 32 0.35 5.16 5.09
C THR A 32 0.28 3.96 4.17
N ALA A 33 0.79 4.10 2.95
CA ALA A 33 0.85 3.02 1.98
C ALA A 33 2.31 2.64 1.72
N VAL A 34 2.64 1.36 1.70
CA VAL A 34 3.93 0.89 1.18
C VAL A 34 3.76 0.64 -0.30
N GLN A 35 4.52 1.34 -1.14
CA GLN A 35 4.35 1.33 -2.59
C GLN A 35 5.58 0.74 -3.29
N ASP A 36 5.35 -0.05 -4.35
CA ASP A 36 6.39 -0.46 -5.29
C ASP A 36 6.76 0.73 -6.19
N ILE A 37 7.96 1.26 -6.02
CA ILE A 37 8.46 2.43 -6.76
C ILE A 37 8.58 2.21 -8.26
N ALA A 38 8.75 0.96 -8.72
CA ALA A 38 8.91 0.68 -10.14
C ALA A 38 7.58 0.84 -10.90
N ARG A 39 6.45 0.69 -10.18
CA ARG A 39 5.11 0.72 -10.77
C ARG A 39 4.20 1.77 -10.16
N ALA A 40 4.64 2.45 -9.09
CA ALA A 40 3.80 3.31 -8.27
C ALA A 40 2.49 2.61 -7.85
N LEU A 41 2.60 1.35 -7.39
CA LEU A 41 1.45 0.55 -6.94
C LEU A 41 1.54 0.22 -5.44
N PRO A 42 0.48 0.49 -4.66
CA PRO A 42 0.50 0.28 -3.21
C PRO A 42 0.40 -1.22 -2.89
N LEU A 43 1.40 -1.79 -2.24
CA LEU A 43 1.39 -3.20 -1.80
C LEU A 43 0.63 -3.38 -0.49
N THR A 44 0.80 -2.45 0.44
CA THR A 44 0.06 -2.46 1.71
C THR A 44 -0.40 -1.06 2.01
N VAL A 45 -1.58 -0.96 2.60
CA VAL A 45 -2.16 0.32 2.99
C VAL A 45 -2.69 0.25 4.41
N THR A 46 -2.14 1.09 5.26
CA THR A 46 -2.53 1.27 6.65
C THR A 46 -3.39 2.53 6.78
N ASP A 47 -4.63 2.33 7.21
CA ASP A 47 -5.58 3.38 7.54
C ASP A 47 -5.25 4.03 8.89
N PRO A 48 -5.72 5.27 9.15
CA PRO A 48 -5.46 5.97 10.41
C PRO A 48 -6.00 5.24 11.65
N ASN A 49 -6.94 4.31 11.45
CA ASN A 49 -7.47 3.43 12.50
C ASN A 49 -6.54 2.23 12.82
N GLY A 50 -5.32 2.18 12.25
CA GLY A 50 -4.37 1.08 12.40
C GLY A 50 -4.73 -0.19 11.61
N GLN A 51 -5.76 -0.13 10.77
CA GLN A 51 -6.17 -1.25 9.92
C GLN A 51 -5.25 -1.32 8.71
N THR A 52 -4.61 -2.45 8.46
CA THR A 52 -3.71 -2.64 7.31
C THR A 52 -4.32 -3.62 6.31
N ALA A 53 -4.54 -3.16 5.08
CA ALA A 53 -4.89 -4.00 3.95
C ALA A 53 -3.65 -4.30 3.10
N THR A 54 -3.62 -5.48 2.48
CA THR A 54 -2.58 -5.90 1.53
C THR A 54 -3.21 -6.10 0.16
N GLU A 55 -2.54 -5.66 -0.88
CA GLU A 55 -2.99 -5.71 -2.26
C GLU A 55 -1.91 -6.38 -3.12
N ALA A 56 -2.30 -7.32 -3.97
CA ALA A 56 -1.40 -7.96 -4.92
C ALA A 56 -1.78 -7.60 -6.35
N TYR A 57 -0.75 -7.41 -7.16
CA TYR A 57 -0.84 -6.93 -8.52
C TYR A 57 -0.13 -7.89 -9.45
N ASP A 58 -0.65 -8.05 -10.66
CA ASP A 58 0.08 -8.74 -11.73
C ASP A 58 1.20 -7.85 -12.31
N ALA A 59 1.96 -8.43 -13.26
CA ALA A 59 3.06 -7.73 -13.92
C ALA A 59 2.60 -6.52 -14.75
N LEU A 60 1.32 -6.44 -15.11
CA LEU A 60 0.72 -5.31 -15.83
C LEU A 60 0.16 -4.25 -14.87
N GLY A 61 0.23 -4.48 -13.55
CA GLY A 61 -0.28 -3.56 -12.54
C GLY A 61 -1.78 -3.67 -12.28
N ARG A 62 -2.42 -4.77 -12.70
CA ARG A 62 -3.83 -5.03 -12.39
C ARG A 62 -3.94 -5.70 -11.02
N LEU A 63 -4.88 -5.24 -10.21
CA LEU A 63 -5.18 -5.82 -8.91
C LEU A 63 -5.75 -7.22 -9.10
N ILE A 64 -5.12 -8.22 -8.49
CA ILE A 64 -5.53 -9.63 -8.59
C ILE A 64 -5.99 -10.22 -7.24
N ALA A 65 -5.71 -9.53 -6.13
CA ALA A 65 -6.11 -9.97 -4.81
C ALA A 65 -6.02 -8.83 -3.78
N VAL A 66 -6.97 -8.82 -2.84
CA VAL A 66 -6.96 -7.93 -1.67
C VAL A 66 -7.17 -8.74 -0.40
N TRP A 67 -6.36 -8.45 0.62
CA TRP A 67 -6.51 -8.97 1.97
C TRP A 67 -6.80 -7.80 2.91
N PRO A 68 -8.00 -7.71 3.48
CA PRO A 68 -8.32 -6.68 4.47
C PRO A 68 -7.60 -6.94 5.80
N ALA A 69 -7.66 -5.96 6.70
CA ALA A 69 -7.10 -6.09 8.04
C ALA A 69 -7.61 -7.34 8.76
N GLY A 70 -6.68 -8.12 9.31
CA GLY A 70 -6.95 -9.42 9.94
C GLY A 70 -6.84 -10.62 9.00
N ARG A 71 -6.69 -10.43 7.68
CA ARG A 71 -6.33 -11.50 6.74
C ARG A 71 -4.89 -11.39 6.29
N THR A 72 -4.21 -12.52 6.24
CA THR A 72 -2.85 -12.64 5.72
C THR A 72 -2.87 -13.15 4.29
N THR A 73 -1.78 -12.92 3.54
CA THR A 73 -1.58 -13.46 2.17
C THR A 73 -1.61 -14.99 2.09
N ALA A 74 -1.55 -15.67 3.25
CA ALA A 74 -1.74 -17.12 3.38
C ALA A 74 -3.22 -17.55 3.36
N GLN A 75 -4.17 -16.62 3.55
CA GLN A 75 -5.61 -16.87 3.49
C GLN A 75 -6.14 -16.55 2.08
N ASN A 76 -7.27 -17.13 1.68
CA ASN A 76 -7.89 -16.81 0.39
C ASN A 76 -8.12 -15.30 0.29
N ALA A 77 -7.63 -14.71 -0.80
CA ALA A 77 -7.91 -13.33 -1.13
C ALA A 77 -9.42 -13.13 -1.29
N SER A 78 -9.92 -11.97 -0.86
CA SER A 78 -11.22 -11.51 -1.36
C SER A 78 -11.02 -11.08 -2.81
N GLN A 79 -11.78 -11.73 -3.70
CA GLN A 79 -12.00 -11.27 -5.08
C GLN A 79 -13.03 -10.16 -5.08
#